data_AF-A0A8X7QZD7-F1
#
_entry.id   AF-A0A8X7QZD7-F1
#
_cell.length_a   1.000
_cell.length_b   1.000
_cell.length_c   1.000
_cell.angle_alpha   90.00
_cell.angle_beta   90.00
_cell.angle_gamma   90.00
#
_symmetry.space_group_name_H-M   'P 1'
#
loop_
_entity.id
_entity.type
_entity.pdbx_description
1 polymer ?
#
loop_
_entity_poly.entity_id
_entity_poly.type
_entity_poly.pdbx_seq_one_letter_code
_entity_poly.pdbx_strand_id
1 'polypeptide(L)'
;MLGCLDELASRYPATKFVKIISCIPNYPDCNLPTLVVYHHSAVKGTHVGLKSVGRMCTPESVALVLCQSEPVLNDGNVEKTTPQGKL
;
A
#
# COMPACT_ATOMS: atom_id res chain seq x y z
N MET A 1 -13.26 0.84 3.60
CA MET A 1 -11.93 0.86 2.94
C MET A 1 -11.74 2.03 1.99
N LEU A 2 -12.76 2.48 1.24
CA LEU A 2 -12.61 3.61 0.29
C LEU A 2 -12.05 4.88 0.95
N GLY A 3 -12.69 5.34 2.03
CA GLY A 3 -12.20 6.53 2.76
C GLY A 3 -10.83 6.35 3.42
N CYS A 4 -10.41 5.12 3.75
CA CYS A 4 -9.10 4.88 4.34
C CYS A 4 -7.98 5.13 3.32
N LEU A 5 -8.17 4.70 2.07
CA LEU A 5 -7.19 4.91 1.01
C LEU A 5 -7.13 6.39 0.61
N ASP A 6 -8.25 7.10 0.62
CA ASP A 6 -8.29 8.54 0.35
C ASP A 6 -7.51 9.32 1.43
N GLU A 7 -7.65 8.94 2.69
CA GLU A 7 -6.90 9.54 3.79
C GLU A 7 -5.40 9.26 3.68
N LEU A 8 -5.02 8.02 3.33
CA LEU A 8 -3.61 7.67 3.09
C LEU A 8 -3.02 8.39 1.88
N ALA A 9 -3.79 8.57 0.81
CA ALA A 9 -3.36 9.34 -0.35
C ALA A 9 -3.08 10.81 0.01
N SER A 10 -3.87 11.39 0.91
CA SER A 10 -3.64 12.74 1.44
C SER A 10 -2.38 12.82 2.32
N ARG A 11 -2.14 11.80 3.17
CA ARG A 11 -0.97 11.75 4.06
C ARG A 11 0.34 11.42 3.32
N TYR A 12 0.28 10.65 2.23
CA TYR A 12 1.45 10.14 1.49
C TYR A 12 1.39 10.55 0.01
N PRO A 13 1.58 11.83 -0.33
CA PRO A 13 1.39 12.34 -1.70
C PRO A 13 2.39 11.77 -2.72
N ALA A 14 3.56 11.29 -2.28
CA ALA A 14 4.53 10.63 -3.16
C ALA A 14 4.14 9.17 -3.47
N THR A 15 3.07 8.66 -2.86
CA THR A 15 2.55 7.31 -3.08
C THR A 15 1.29 7.35 -3.92
N LYS A 16 1.26 6.60 -5.03
CA LYS A 16 0.10 6.56 -5.91
C LYS A 16 -0.88 5.47 -5.49
N PHE A 17 -2.05 5.88 -4.99
CA PHE A 17 -3.17 4.97 -4.71
C PHE A 17 -4.11 4.88 -5.92
N VAL A 18 -4.38 3.67 -6.39
CA VAL A 18 -5.27 3.42 -7.55
C VAL A 18 -6.27 2.33 -7.18
N LYS A 19 -7.52 2.48 -7.59
CA LYS A 19 -8.58 1.48 -7.43
C LYS A 19 -9.00 0.92 -8.78
N ILE A 20 -9.14 -0.39 -8.85
CA ILE A 20 -9.77 -1.11 -9.96
C ILE A 20 -11.05 -1.78 -9.43
N ILE A 21 -12.18 -1.55 -10.09
CA ILE A 21 -13.50 -2.01 -9.59
C ILE A 21 -13.85 -3.41 -10.12
N SER A 22 -13.39 -3.77 -11.33
CA SER A 22 -13.50 -5.13 -11.85
C SER A 22 -12.65 -5.25 -13.12
N CYS A 23 -11.55 -6.00 -13.07
CA CYS A 23 -10.65 -6.20 -14.20
C CYS A 23 -10.41 -7.69 -14.50
N ILE A 24 -10.76 -8.58 -13.56
CA ILE A 24 -10.51 -10.01 -13.65
C ILE A 24 -11.86 -10.73 -13.64
N PRO A 25 -12.26 -11.40 -14.74
CA PRO A 25 -13.49 -12.18 -14.76
C PRO A 25 -13.41 -13.35 -13.77
N ASN A 26 -14.50 -13.61 -13.04
CA ASN A 26 -14.61 -14.70 -12.06
C ASN A 26 -13.57 -14.64 -10.92
N TYR A 27 -13.07 -13.46 -10.57
CA TYR A 27 -12.23 -13.33 -9.37
C TYR A 27 -13.06 -13.62 -8.11
N PRO A 28 -12.61 -14.49 -7.18
CA PRO A 28 -13.42 -14.88 -6.03
C PRO A 28 -13.72 -13.71 -5.11
N ASP A 29 -15.00 -13.53 -4.74
CA ASP A 29 -15.41 -12.46 -3.82
C ASP A 29 -14.75 -12.58 -2.44
N CYS A 30 -14.43 -13.80 -2.00
CA CYS A 30 -13.72 -14.05 -0.74
C CYS A 30 -12.29 -13.50 -0.73
N ASN A 31 -11.73 -13.18 -1.90
CA ASN A 31 -10.42 -12.57 -2.06
C ASN A 31 -10.50 -11.03 -2.12
N LEU A 32 -11.72 -10.46 -2.21
CA LEU A 32 -11.91 -9.03 -2.14
C LEU A 32 -11.91 -8.54 -0.69
N PRO A 33 -11.32 -7.37 -0.40
CA PRO A 33 -10.52 -6.58 -1.32
C PRO A 33 -9.11 -7.17 -1.47
N THR A 34 -8.51 -7.04 -2.66
CA THR A 34 -7.09 -7.36 -2.87
C THR A 34 -6.29 -6.08 -3.05
N LEU A 35 -5.22 -5.92 -2.28
CA LEU A 35 -4.30 -4.79 -2.40
C LEU A 35 -2.96 -5.29 -2.95
N VAL A 36 -2.50 -4.66 -4.03
CA VAL A 36 -1.22 -4.99 -4.68
C VAL A 36 -0.30 -3.79 -4.56
N VAL A 37 0.88 -4.01 -4.02
CA VAL A 37 1.90 -2.98 -3.82
C VAL A 37 2.95 -3.08 -4.92
N TYR A 38 3.18 -1.97 -5.62
CA TYR A 38 4.19 -1.86 -6.67
C TYR A 38 5.26 -0.85 -6.28
N HIS A 39 6.53 -1.16 -6.55
CA HIS A 39 7.65 -0.23 -6.37
C HIS A 39 8.78 -0.62 -7.34
N HIS A 40 9.41 0.36 -7.99
CA HIS A 40 10.44 0.14 -9.02
C HIS A 40 10.04 -0.91 -10.09
N SER A 41 8.81 -0.81 -10.60
CA SER A 41 8.24 -1.72 -11.61
C SER A 41 8.13 -3.20 -11.18
N ALA A 42 8.29 -3.49 -9.89
CA ALA A 42 8.13 -4.83 -9.33
C ALA A 42 6.97 -4.87 -8.32
N VAL A 43 6.30 -6.03 -8.23
CA VAL A 43 5.33 -6.31 -7.17
C VAL A 43 6.10 -6.55 -5.88
N LYS A 44 5.82 -5.75 -4.84
CA LYS A 44 6.45 -5.88 -3.52
C LYS A 44 5.57 -6.64 -2.53
N GLY A 45 4.26 -6.65 -2.73
CA GLY A 45 3.33 -7.33 -1.84
C GLY A 45 1.96 -7.51 -2.48
N THR A 46 1.27 -8.59 -2.10
CA THR A 46 -0.12 -8.85 -2.46
C THR A 46 -0.88 -9.28 -1.22
N HIS A 47 -1.88 -8.49 -0.83
CA HIS A 47 -2.70 -8.71 0.36
C HIS A 47 -4.12 -9.05 -0.07
N VAL A 48 -4.43 -10.35 -0.06
CA VAL A 48 -5.72 -10.89 -0.50
C VAL A 48 -6.72 -10.92 0.66
N GLY A 49 -7.95 -10.44 0.40
CA GLY A 49 -9.06 -10.42 1.35
C GLY A 49 -8.82 -9.58 2.61
N LEU A 50 -7.74 -8.78 2.65
CA LEU A 50 -7.29 -8.00 3.81
C LEU A 50 -7.34 -8.75 5.16
N LYS A 51 -7.12 -10.08 5.16
CA LYS A 51 -7.21 -10.91 6.37
C LYS A 51 -6.29 -10.42 7.50
N SER A 52 -5.17 -9.78 7.14
CA SER A 52 -4.19 -9.21 8.07
C SER A 52 -4.60 -7.86 8.70
N VAL A 53 -5.51 -7.10 8.08
CA VAL A 53 -5.97 -5.78 8.56
C VAL A 53 -7.10 -5.94 9.59
N GLY A 54 -7.64 -7.15 9.77
CA GLY A 54 -8.67 -7.45 10.76
C GLY A 54 -10.02 -6.79 10.44
N ARG A 55 -10.96 -6.84 11.41
CA ARG A 55 -12.35 -6.38 11.25
C ARG A 55 -12.49 -4.85 11.10
N MET A 56 -11.43 -4.09 11.40
CA MET A 56 -11.43 -2.62 11.40
C MET A 56 -10.51 -2.12 10.30
N CYS A 57 -11.08 -1.75 9.16
CA CYS A 57 -10.37 -1.01 8.12
C CYS A 57 -10.11 0.42 8.61
N THR A 58 -9.00 0.63 9.32
CA THR A 58 -8.50 1.96 9.67
C THR A 58 -7.34 2.34 8.73
N PRO A 59 -7.13 3.63 8.44
CA PRO A 59 -5.98 4.04 7.64
C PRO A 59 -4.66 3.63 8.28
N GLU A 60 -4.55 3.64 9.62
CA GLU A 60 -3.35 3.22 10.34
C GLU A 60 -3.06 1.72 10.20
N SER A 61 -4.08 0.86 10.26
CA SER A 61 -3.88 -0.59 10.11
C SER A 61 -3.49 -0.95 8.68
N VAL A 62 -4.07 -0.27 7.69
CA VAL A 62 -3.66 -0.40 6.28
C VAL A 62 -2.24 0.11 6.09
N ALA A 63 -1.89 1.26 6.67
CA ALA A 63 -0.54 1.81 6.59
C ALA A 63 0.49 0.87 7.22
N LEU A 64 0.18 0.24 8.35
CA LEU A 64 1.07 -0.71 9.02
C LEU A 64 1.38 -1.91 8.12
N VAL A 65 0.36 -2.48 7.46
CA VAL A 65 0.56 -3.58 6.51
C VAL A 65 1.39 -3.13 5.30
N LEU A 66 1.20 -1.90 4.82
CA LEU A 66 1.98 -1.32 3.73
C LEU A 66 3.43 -1.00 4.15
N CYS A 67 3.69 -0.66 5.41
CA CYS A 67 5.03 -0.45 5.95
C CYS A 67 5.83 -1.74 6.13
N GLN A 68 5.17 -2.91 6.18
CA GLN A 68 5.86 -4.20 6.20
C GLN A 68 6.48 -4.54 4.83
N SER A 69 5.93 -3.99 3.74
CA SER A 69 6.61 -3.95 2.45
C SER A 69 7.73 -2.89 2.46
N GLU A 70 8.63 -2.91 1.46
CA GLU A 70 9.57 -1.79 1.19
C GLU A 70 8.89 -0.41 1.35
N PRO A 71 9.63 0.68 1.64
CA PRO A 71 9.06 2.00 1.91
C PRO A 71 8.31 2.54 0.69
N VAL A 72 7.07 2.10 0.54
CA VAL A 72 6.14 2.47 -0.53
C VAL A 72 5.27 3.63 -0.09
N LEU A 73 5.11 3.83 1.23
CA LEU A 73 4.48 4.99 1.82
C LEU A 73 5.52 6.09 1.97
N ASN A 74 5.51 7.01 1.02
CA ASN A 74 6.38 8.16 0.97
C ASN A 74 5.54 9.45 1.10
N ASP A 75 5.88 10.27 2.09
CA ASP A 75 5.27 11.57 2.38
C ASP A 75 5.87 12.72 1.54
N GLY A 76 6.85 12.41 0.70
CA GLY A 76 7.56 13.37 -0.14
C GLY A 76 8.78 13.98 0.54
N ASN A 77 9.05 13.64 1.80
CA ASN A 77 10.31 14.01 2.44
C ASN A 77 11.38 13.00 2.01
N VAL A 78 12.07 13.30 0.91
CA VAL A 78 13.24 12.54 0.48
C VAL A 78 14.29 12.67 1.58
N GLU A 79 14.33 11.69 2.49
CA GLU A 79 15.44 11.55 3.41
C GLU A 79 16.69 11.43 2.53
N LYS A 80 17.57 12.43 2.61
CA LYS A 80 18.88 12.36 1.98
C LYS A 80 19.62 11.22 2.67
N THR A 81 19.53 10.01 2.10
CA THR A 81 20.46 8.94 2.41
C THR A 81 21.82 9.42 1.93
N THR A 82 22.52 10.09 2.85
CA THR A 82 23.92 10.42 2.71
C THR A 82 24.64 9.10 2.46
N PRO A 83 25.41 8.94 1.37
CA PRO A 83 26.21 7.74 1.20
C PRO A 83 27.17 7.66 2.39
N GLN A 84 26.95 6.68 3.27
CA GLN A 84 27.92 6.39 4.32
C GLN A 84 29.24 6.06 3.65
N GLY A 85 30.22 6.93 3.94
CA GLY A 85 31.53 6.92 3.33
C GLY A 85 32.24 5.59 3.52
N LYS A 86 33.01 5.24 2.48
CA LYS A 86 34.14 4.33 2.59
C LYS A 86 35.02 4.70 3.78
N LEU A 87 35.42 3.68 4.53
CA LEU A 87 36.75 3.55 5.15
C LEU A 87 37.22 2.12 4.88
#